data_AF-A0A9X1R1N1-F1
#
_entry.id   AF-A0A9X1R1N1-F1
#
_cell.length_a   1.000
_cell.length_b   1.000
_cell.length_c   1.000
_cell.angle_alpha   90.00
_cell.angle_beta   90.00
_cell.angle_gamma   90.00
#
_symmetry.space_group_name_H-M   'P 1'
#
loop_
_entity.id
_entity.type
_entity.pdbx_description
1 polymer ?
#
loop_
_entity_poly.entity_id
_entity_poly.type
_entity_poly.pdbx_seq_one_letter_code
_entity_poly.pdbx_strand_id
1 'polypeptide(L)'
;MKLNTIILTLFLTFNLIAQTQTEFKSEMINITTDQNIETEKLTIKLVEGFGWNITFYDLFRENKIVENNFPKEKGIYTLVINYLENLVYTELVLYKADPKNEHLEFDFYKENDRVFCRIKSDYATELNKEIVMNELDSEMKKILESINTEKK
;
A
#
# COMPACT_ATOMS: atom_id res chain seq x y z
N MET A 1 -57.43 33.85 -14.14
CA MET A 1 -56.54 34.42 -13.11
C MET A 1 -56.39 33.42 -11.98
N LYS A 2 -55.33 32.60 -12.01
CA LYS A 2 -54.51 32.22 -10.84
C LYS A 2 -53.29 31.48 -11.37
N LEU A 3 -52.17 31.92 -10.83
CA LEU A 3 -50.79 31.74 -11.24
C LEU A 3 -50.16 30.70 -10.32
N ASN A 4 -49.15 29.98 -10.82
CA ASN A 4 -48.17 29.17 -10.07
C ASN A 4 -48.73 27.86 -9.49
N THR A 5 -48.08 26.71 -9.65
CA THR A 5 -46.65 26.50 -9.46
C THR A 5 -46.18 25.32 -10.32
N ILE A 6 -45.35 25.59 -11.33
CA ILE A 6 -44.48 24.57 -11.93
C ILE A 6 -43.40 24.33 -10.89
N ILE A 7 -43.50 23.25 -10.12
CA ILE A 7 -42.39 22.76 -9.30
C ILE A 7 -41.37 22.20 -10.28
N LEU A 8 -40.45 23.06 -10.69
CA LEU A 8 -39.20 22.70 -11.35
C LEU A 8 -38.35 21.99 -10.29
N THR A 9 -38.55 20.68 -10.08
CA THR A 9 -37.56 19.86 -9.39
C THR A 9 -36.34 19.77 -10.29
N LEU A 10 -35.45 20.73 -10.10
CA LEU A 10 -34.06 20.67 -10.51
C LEU A 10 -33.45 19.47 -9.76
N PHE A 11 -33.51 18.28 -10.38
CA PHE A 11 -32.66 17.17 -9.98
C PHE A 11 -31.23 17.59 -10.29
N LEU A 12 -30.61 18.30 -9.35
CA LEU A 12 -29.16 18.32 -9.23
C LEU A 12 -28.77 16.88 -8.91
N THR A 13 -28.55 16.08 -9.94
CA THR A 13 -27.78 14.84 -9.80
C THR A 13 -26.38 15.28 -9.40
N PHE A 14 -26.16 15.44 -8.08
CA PHE A 14 -24.85 15.20 -7.50
C PHE A 14 -24.53 13.74 -7.83
N ASN A 15 -24.00 13.51 -9.03
CA ASN A 15 -23.11 12.39 -9.24
C ASN A 15 -21.89 12.71 -8.37
N LEU A 16 -22.00 12.43 -7.08
CA LEU A 16 -20.84 12.00 -6.32
C LEU A 16 -20.33 10.82 -7.12
N ILE A 17 -19.26 11.07 -7.88
CA ILE A 17 -18.48 10.03 -8.51
C ILE A 17 -18.08 9.13 -7.35
N ALA A 18 -18.83 8.05 -7.14
CA ALA A 18 -18.42 7.02 -6.20
C ALA A 18 -17.10 6.51 -6.76
N GLN A 19 -16.01 6.93 -6.14
CA GLN A 19 -14.67 6.50 -6.51
C GLN A 19 -14.68 4.99 -6.29
N THR A 20 -14.66 4.22 -7.38
CA THR A 20 -14.65 2.76 -7.29
C THR A 20 -13.31 2.36 -6.68
N GLN A 21 -13.36 1.88 -5.44
CA GLN A 21 -12.20 1.35 -4.74
C GLN A 21 -12.11 -0.15 -5.00
N THR A 22 -10.89 -0.65 -5.19
CA THR A 22 -10.61 -2.08 -5.15
C THR A 22 -10.22 -2.44 -3.72
N GLU A 23 -10.79 -3.52 -3.20
CA GLU A 23 -10.51 -4.00 -1.85
C GLU A 23 -9.99 -5.45 -1.90
N PHE A 24 -8.90 -5.70 -1.17
CA PHE A 24 -8.39 -7.03 -0.87
C PHE A 24 -8.37 -7.21 0.64
N LYS A 25 -8.93 -8.31 1.14
CA LYS A 25 -9.11 -8.51 2.57
C LYS A 25 -8.84 -9.93 3.01
N SER A 26 -8.09 -10.08 4.09
CA SER A 26 -7.93 -11.29 4.88
C SER A 26 -8.15 -10.98 6.36
N GLU A 27 -7.90 -11.95 7.25
CA GLU A 27 -7.99 -11.73 8.70
C GLU A 27 -7.00 -10.65 9.19
N MET A 28 -5.77 -10.66 8.66
CA MET A 28 -4.69 -9.80 9.15
C MET A 28 -4.38 -8.61 8.23
N ILE A 29 -4.84 -8.62 6.98
CA ILE A 29 -4.46 -7.61 5.97
C ILE A 29 -5.71 -7.05 5.30
N ASN A 30 -5.83 -5.73 5.29
CA ASN A 30 -6.76 -4.99 4.42
C ASN A 30 -5.95 -4.11 3.47
N ILE A 31 -6.24 -4.17 2.17
CA ILE A 31 -5.66 -3.28 1.17
C ILE A 31 -6.81 -2.65 0.38
N THR A 32 -6.90 -1.33 0.44
CA THR A 32 -7.82 -0.55 -0.39
C THR A 32 -7.01 0.26 -1.40
N THR A 33 -7.48 0.32 -2.64
CA THR A 33 -6.83 1.12 -3.67
C THR A 33 -7.85 1.93 -4.44
N ASP A 34 -7.51 3.17 -4.80
CA ASP A 34 -8.30 3.91 -5.78
C ASP A 34 -8.19 3.27 -7.19
N GLN A 35 -9.12 3.63 -8.07
CA GLN A 35 -9.20 3.13 -9.46
C GLN A 35 -7.99 3.48 -10.36
N ASN A 36 -7.16 4.42 -9.97
CA ASN A 36 -5.97 4.88 -10.69
C ASN A 36 -4.68 4.21 -10.21
N ILE A 37 -4.76 3.30 -9.24
CA ILE A 37 -3.64 2.48 -8.77
C ILE A 37 -3.62 1.15 -9.54
N GLU A 38 -2.52 0.90 -10.25
CA GLU A 38 -2.24 -0.35 -10.98
C GLU A 38 -1.78 -1.44 -9.99
N THR A 39 -2.74 -2.13 -9.36
CA THR A 39 -2.48 -3.06 -8.26
C THR A 39 -1.60 -4.25 -8.67
N GLU A 40 -1.56 -4.62 -9.95
CA GLU A 40 -0.72 -5.72 -10.45
C GLU A 40 0.77 -5.43 -10.31
N LYS A 41 1.13 -4.15 -10.17
CA LYS A 41 2.50 -3.68 -9.96
C LYS A 41 2.82 -3.41 -8.48
N LEU A 42 1.84 -3.59 -7.59
CA LEU A 42 1.99 -3.40 -6.16
C LEU A 42 2.48 -4.70 -5.51
N THR A 43 3.52 -4.59 -4.70
CA THR A 43 3.94 -5.66 -3.79
C THR A 43 4.16 -5.10 -2.39
N ILE A 44 3.74 -5.86 -1.38
CA ILE A 44 3.91 -5.51 0.03
C ILE A 44 4.52 -6.72 0.72
N LYS A 45 5.60 -6.52 1.48
CA LYS A 45 6.24 -7.60 2.24
C LYS A 45 6.87 -7.10 3.53
N LEU A 46 7.00 -8.00 4.49
CA LEU A 46 7.90 -7.83 5.63
C LEU A 46 9.17 -8.64 5.37
N VAL A 47 10.31 -8.12 5.80
CA VAL A 47 11.61 -8.77 5.65
C VAL A 47 12.28 -8.88 7.01
N GLU A 48 12.77 -10.06 7.35
CA GLU A 48 13.54 -10.30 8.57
C GLU A 48 14.99 -10.67 8.24
N GLY A 49 15.91 -10.20 9.06
CA GLY A 49 17.33 -10.56 8.97
C GLY A 49 18.18 -9.60 8.13
N PHE A 50 19.46 -9.94 8.00
CA PHE A 50 20.47 -9.13 7.31
C PHE A 50 21.51 -10.04 6.64
N GLY A 51 22.04 -9.61 5.48
CA GLY A 51 23.06 -10.35 4.75
C GLY A 51 22.51 -11.62 4.10
N TRP A 52 23.07 -12.78 4.44
CA TRP A 52 22.72 -14.07 3.80
C TRP A 52 21.52 -14.78 4.45
N ASN A 53 21.13 -14.38 5.65
CA ASN A 53 20.00 -14.95 6.38
C ASN A 53 18.82 -13.97 6.32
N ILE A 54 18.11 -13.97 5.19
CA ILE A 54 16.94 -13.12 4.97
C ILE A 54 15.70 -13.99 4.79
N THR A 55 14.64 -13.67 5.53
CA THR A 55 13.31 -14.28 5.37
C THR A 55 12.36 -13.24 4.78
N PHE A 56 11.62 -13.63 3.74
CA PHE A 56 10.62 -12.78 3.10
C PHE A 56 9.21 -13.25 3.44
N TYR A 57 8.43 -12.32 3.98
CA TYR A 57 7.02 -12.46 4.31
C TYR A 57 6.23 -11.61 3.31
N ASP A 58 6.10 -12.09 2.07
CA ASP A 58 5.19 -11.49 1.08
C ASP A 58 3.78 -11.43 1.69
N LEU A 59 3.20 -10.24 1.76
CA LEU A 59 1.84 -9.99 2.25
C LEU A 59 0.87 -9.82 1.09
N PHE A 60 1.32 -9.17 0.01
CA PHE A 60 0.54 -8.93 -1.19
C PHE A 60 1.41 -8.94 -2.45
N ARG A 61 0.94 -9.62 -3.50
CA ARG A 61 1.54 -9.66 -4.84
C ARG A 61 0.53 -10.18 -5.85
N GLU A 62 0.68 -9.80 -7.11
CA GLU A 62 -0.14 -10.35 -8.22
C GLU A 62 -1.66 -10.22 -7.95
N ASN A 63 -2.09 -9.08 -7.40
CA ASN A 63 -3.48 -8.79 -7.03
C ASN A 63 -4.08 -9.74 -5.99
N LYS A 64 -3.25 -10.31 -5.10
CA LYS A 64 -3.68 -11.26 -4.09
C LYS A 64 -2.94 -11.06 -2.78
N ILE A 65 -3.67 -11.23 -1.68
CA ILE A 65 -3.07 -11.43 -0.36
C ILE A 65 -2.43 -12.82 -0.32
N VAL A 66 -1.23 -12.90 0.23
CA VAL A 66 -0.52 -14.17 0.42
C VAL A 66 -0.86 -14.72 1.80
N GLU A 67 -1.73 -15.72 1.82
CA GLU A 67 -2.23 -16.32 3.06
C GLU A 67 -1.12 -17.02 3.85
N ASN A 68 -1.24 -16.99 5.19
CA ASN A 68 -0.35 -17.69 6.14
C ASN A 68 1.13 -17.29 6.08
N ASN A 69 1.46 -16.16 5.45
CA ASN A 69 2.85 -15.73 5.25
C ASN A 69 3.24 -14.52 6.11
N PHE A 70 2.55 -14.30 7.24
CA PHE A 70 2.86 -13.25 8.20
C PHE A 70 3.90 -13.73 9.24
N PRO A 71 4.77 -12.83 9.77
CA PRO A 71 5.64 -13.17 10.90
C PRO A 71 4.88 -13.73 12.10
N LYS A 72 5.49 -14.66 12.84
CA LYS A 72 4.85 -15.33 13.99
C LYS A 72 5.51 -15.01 15.34
N GLU A 73 6.66 -14.37 15.30
CA GLU A 73 7.48 -14.06 16.46
C GLU A 73 7.65 -12.56 16.61
N LYS A 74 7.89 -12.11 17.85
CA LYS A 74 8.34 -10.74 18.11
C LYS A 74 9.73 -10.54 17.51
N GLY A 75 10.01 -9.35 17.00
CA GLY A 75 11.28 -9.11 16.32
C GLY A 75 11.34 -7.77 15.59
N ILE A 76 12.46 -7.57 14.90
CA ILE A 76 12.69 -6.43 14.03
C ILE A 76 12.50 -6.90 12.58
N TYR A 77 11.62 -6.22 11.88
CA TYR A 77 11.30 -6.47 10.49
C TYR A 77 11.52 -5.19 9.68
N THR A 78 11.54 -5.32 8.37
CA THR A 78 11.49 -4.19 7.43
C THR A 78 10.24 -4.33 6.58
N LEU A 79 9.32 -3.38 6.67
CA LEU A 79 8.24 -3.22 5.71
C LEU A 79 8.82 -2.71 4.41
N VAL A 80 8.50 -3.39 3.31
CA VAL A 80 8.85 -2.99 1.95
C VAL A 80 7.58 -2.93 1.12
N ILE A 81 7.29 -1.76 0.57
CA ILE A 81 6.21 -1.55 -0.41
C ILE A 81 6.88 -1.15 -1.71
N ASN A 82 6.64 -1.91 -2.77
CA ASN A 82 7.03 -1.53 -4.13
C ASN A 82 5.80 -1.28 -4.96
N TYR A 83 5.80 -0.20 -5.72
CA TYR A 83 4.78 0.11 -6.71
C TYR A 83 5.48 0.58 -8.00
N LEU A 84 5.06 0.04 -9.14
CA LEU A 84 5.78 0.19 -10.41
C LEU A 84 7.25 -0.28 -10.28
N GLU A 85 8.05 -0.05 -11.32
CA GLU A 85 9.48 -0.42 -11.30
C GLU A 85 10.33 0.52 -10.42
N ASN A 86 9.77 1.63 -9.96
CA ASN A 86 10.56 2.77 -9.47
C ASN A 86 9.98 3.50 -8.25
N LEU A 87 8.88 3.06 -7.63
CA LEU A 87 8.46 3.61 -6.34
C LEU A 87 8.67 2.58 -5.24
N VAL A 88 9.54 2.89 -4.29
CA VAL A 88 9.88 2.00 -3.18
C VAL A 88 9.75 2.75 -1.87
N TYR A 89 9.10 2.12 -0.90
CA TYR A 89 9.08 2.54 0.48
C TYR A 89 9.65 1.45 1.36
N THR A 90 10.56 1.81 2.26
CA THR A 90 11.12 0.91 3.27
C THR A 90 11.08 1.53 4.65
N GLU A 91 10.71 0.73 5.64
CA GLU A 91 10.71 1.16 7.04
C GLU A 91 10.98 -0.01 7.99
N LEU A 92 11.72 0.28 9.06
CA LEU A 92 11.94 -0.65 10.16
C LEU A 92 10.69 -0.74 11.06
N VAL A 93 10.30 -1.97 11.36
CA VAL A 93 9.11 -2.32 12.16
C VAL A 93 9.55 -3.13 13.37
N LEU A 94 9.08 -2.79 14.56
CA LEU A 94 9.37 -3.50 15.80
C LEU A 94 8.09 -4.11 16.38
N TYR A 95 7.93 -5.42 16.21
CA TYR A 95 6.91 -6.16 16.96
C TYR A 95 7.43 -6.51 18.36
N LYS A 96 6.88 -5.85 19.38
CA LYS A 96 7.25 -6.07 20.80
C LYS A 96 6.65 -7.36 21.40
N ALA A 97 5.64 -7.93 20.76
CA ALA A 97 4.97 -9.18 21.10
C ALA A 97 4.68 -9.99 19.82
N ASP A 98 4.33 -11.27 19.97
CA ASP A 98 3.98 -12.13 18.83
C ASP A 98 2.87 -11.49 17.99
N PRO A 99 3.09 -11.18 16.71
CA PRO A 99 2.13 -10.44 15.89
C PRO A 99 1.04 -11.35 15.29
N LYS A 100 0.64 -12.41 16.00
CA LYS A 100 -0.33 -13.42 15.54
C LYS A 100 -1.73 -12.86 15.26
N ASN A 101 -2.09 -11.76 15.92
CA ASN A 101 -3.35 -11.05 15.75
C ASN A 101 -3.14 -9.62 15.24
N GLU A 102 -1.99 -9.35 14.61
CA GLU A 102 -1.75 -8.06 13.96
C GLU A 102 -2.79 -7.82 12.86
N HIS A 103 -3.17 -6.56 12.69
CA HIS A 103 -4.00 -6.12 11.60
C HIS A 103 -3.36 -4.93 10.88
N LEU A 104 -2.91 -5.14 9.65
CA LEU A 104 -2.36 -4.09 8.80
C LEU A 104 -3.39 -3.62 7.78
N GLU A 105 -3.63 -2.32 7.75
CA GLU A 105 -4.40 -1.65 6.71
C GLU A 105 -3.49 -0.83 5.81
N PHE A 106 -3.65 -0.95 4.50
CA PHE A 106 -2.97 -0.14 3.51
C PHE A 106 -3.99 0.51 2.57
N ASP A 107 -4.09 1.83 2.61
CA ASP A 107 -5.02 2.61 1.77
C ASP A 107 -4.24 3.43 0.74
N PHE A 108 -4.24 2.95 -0.50
CA PHE A 108 -3.51 3.55 -1.62
C PHE A 108 -4.41 4.47 -2.44
N TYR A 109 -3.93 5.68 -2.71
CA TYR A 109 -4.63 6.63 -3.55
C TYR A 109 -3.67 7.55 -4.29
N LYS A 110 -4.15 8.18 -5.36
CA LYS A 110 -3.39 9.14 -6.14
C LYS A 110 -3.95 10.55 -5.96
N GLU A 111 -3.08 11.50 -5.61
CA GLU A 111 -3.42 12.93 -5.51
C GLU A 111 -2.29 13.78 -6.11
N ASN A 112 -2.62 14.75 -6.96
CA ASN A 112 -1.64 15.66 -7.59
C ASN A 112 -0.44 14.92 -8.23
N ASP A 113 -0.73 13.87 -8.99
CA ASP A 113 0.26 12.99 -9.63
C ASP A 113 1.21 12.21 -8.72
N ARG A 114 0.94 12.20 -7.41
CA ARG A 114 1.69 11.42 -6.42
C ARG A 114 0.85 10.26 -5.91
N VAL A 115 1.52 9.14 -5.65
CA VAL A 115 0.89 7.98 -5.02
C VAL A 115 1.16 8.06 -3.52
N PHE A 116 0.11 7.94 -2.75
CA PHE A 116 0.15 7.91 -1.29
C PHE A 116 -0.28 6.54 -0.81
N CYS A 117 0.19 6.17 0.38
CA CYS A 117 -0.33 5.03 1.12
C CYS A 117 -0.53 5.46 2.57
N ARG A 118 -1.75 5.30 3.09
CA ARG A 118 -1.99 5.40 4.52
C ARG A 118 -1.90 4.01 5.11
N ILE A 119 -0.99 3.85 6.06
CA ILE A 119 -0.74 2.58 6.74
C ILE A 119 -1.34 2.67 8.15
N LYS A 120 -2.00 1.60 8.58
CA LYS A 120 -2.35 1.38 9.99
C LYS A 120 -1.91 0.00 10.42
N SER A 121 -1.53 -0.10 11.69
CA SER A 121 -1.12 -1.30 12.38
C SER A 121 -1.63 -1.24 13.81
N ASP A 122 -2.11 -2.38 14.29
CA ASP A 122 -2.56 -2.54 15.67
C ASP A 122 -1.37 -2.65 16.63
N TYR A 123 -0.26 -3.31 16.26
CA TYR A 123 0.88 -3.49 17.17
C TYR A 123 2.09 -2.61 16.84
N ALA A 124 2.37 -2.36 15.56
CA ALA A 124 3.50 -1.53 15.12
C ALA A 124 3.08 -0.08 14.88
N THR A 125 2.80 0.65 15.96
CA THR A 125 2.26 2.02 15.92
C THR A 125 3.11 3.02 15.13
N GLU A 126 4.40 2.77 14.92
CA GLU A 126 5.29 3.56 14.06
C GLU A 126 4.87 3.57 12.59
N LEU A 127 4.14 2.54 12.16
CA LEU A 127 3.54 2.44 10.83
C LEU A 127 2.29 3.30 10.67
N ASN A 128 1.69 3.81 11.76
CA ASN A 128 0.42 4.56 11.70
C ASN A 128 0.63 5.97 11.15
N LYS A 129 0.71 6.07 9.83
CA LYS A 129 0.99 7.31 9.11
C LYS A 129 0.62 7.23 7.64
N GLU A 130 0.75 8.37 6.99
CA GLU A 130 0.65 8.50 5.55
C GLU A 130 2.03 8.68 4.96
N ILE A 131 2.31 7.93 3.91
CA ILE A 131 3.58 7.96 3.19
C ILE A 131 3.32 8.42 1.76
N VAL A 132 4.31 9.11 1.20
CA VAL A 132 4.37 9.38 -0.24
C VAL A 132 5.28 8.33 -0.86
N MET A 133 4.77 7.60 -1.84
CA MET A 133 5.56 6.69 -2.64
C MET A 133 6.46 7.55 -3.53
N ASN A 134 7.73 7.63 -3.18
CA ASN A 134 8.70 8.47 -3.88
C ASN A 134 9.27 7.72 -5.08
N GLU A 135 9.50 8.45 -6.18
CA GLU A 135 10.34 7.92 -7.24
C GLU A 135 11.74 7.67 -6.71
N LEU A 136 12.36 6.59 -7.19
CA LEU A 136 13.80 6.44 -7.12
C LEU A 136 14.44 7.69 -7.73
N ASP A 137 15.29 8.34 -6.95
CA ASP A 137 16.06 9.46 -7.45
C ASP A 137 17.03 9.01 -8.55
N SER A 138 17.61 9.98 -9.25
CA SER A 138 18.51 9.70 -10.37
C SER A 138 19.79 8.96 -9.97
N GLU A 139 20.22 9.07 -8.71
CA GLU A 139 21.41 8.39 -8.20
C GLU A 139 21.11 6.92 -7.94
N MET A 140 19.98 6.62 -7.27
CA MET A 140 19.49 5.27 -7.07
C MET A 140 19.19 4.55 -8.40
N LYS A 141 18.58 5.25 -9.36
CA LYS A 141 18.36 4.71 -10.72
C LYS A 141 19.66 4.28 -11.39
N LYS A 142 20.71 5.13 -11.33
CA LYS A 142 22.05 4.80 -11.87
C LYS A 142 22.69 3.62 -11.15
N ILE A 143 22.56 3.55 -9.82
CA ILE A 143 23.07 2.42 -9.03
C ILE A 143 22.40 1.12 -9.49
N LEU A 144 21.07 1.10 -9.65
CA LEU A 144 20.34 -0.08 -10.12
C LEU A 144 20.73 -0.49 -11.55
N GLU A 145 20.91 0.47 -12.45
CA GLU A 145 21.39 0.22 -13.82
C GLU A 145 22.77 -0.44 -13.83
N SER A 146 23.70 0.03 -12.98
CA SER A 146 25.04 -0.56 -12.86
C SER A 146 25.02 -2.00 -12.34
N ILE A 147 24.20 -2.30 -11.32
CA ILE A 147 24.05 -3.65 -10.76
C ILE A 147 23.47 -4.62 -11.80
N ASN A 148 22.55 -4.15 -12.64
CA ASN A 148 21.94 -4.98 -13.67
C ASN A 148 22.84 -5.22 -14.88
N THR A 149 23.80 -4.33 -15.15
CA THR A 149 24.79 -4.51 -16.23
C THR A 149 25.91 -5.48 -15.86
N GLU A 150 26.29 -5.56 -14.58
CA GLU A 150 27.31 -6.51 -14.09
C GLU A 150 26.85 -7.98 -14.05
N LYS A 151 25.54 -8.24 -14.23
CA LYS A 151 24.94 -9.59 -14.25
C LYS A 151 24.80 -10.18 -15.66
N LYS A 152 25.31 -9.53 -16.70
CA LYS A 152 25.40 -10.05 -18.07
C LYS A 152 26.83 -10.44 -18.41
#